data_AF-A0A0C2XD69-F1
#
_entry.id   AF-A0A0C2XD69-F1
#
_cell.length_a   1.000
_cell.length_b   1.000
_cell.length_c   1.000
_cell.angle_alpha   90.00
_cell.angle_beta   90.00
_cell.angle_gamma   90.00
#
_symmetry.space_group_name_H-M   'P 1'
#
loop_
_entity.id
_entity.type
_entity.pdbx_description
1 polymer ?
#
loop_
_entity_poly.entity_id
_entity_poly.type
_entity_poly.pdbx_seq_one_letter_code
_entity_poly.pdbx_strand_id
1 'polypeptide(L)'
;MQDLKPGDLLETAKALQGSLALDTTHIGTSSHRVYSDELFGPSLGQESLLEIQDLINKLDSILPGIRIKERLMEKLKESASAQAVVDFLAENGHLNARVLELFRASKVARISLDESLKDTDGLNLISDDLFFVFSKPNSFRSLTTLSLDGLRLRTPMLTHIQHLPRLTILSLFDAGIDNEAIYLLVPLRYTLADLNVASNPGIDDDAVPALLMLTGLLYLSIAETSIGMAGARRLVKDRGGKRTLIDLPHSCHEYVETMDRKYFIDPKPPLITDPSLCCRLSVAALKRNLSSHAAVNRDIPTGGTKKEMVQRLEQLLETRLADLEVRRMIRYPDQDDHEMKKMKKEERL
;
A
#
# COMPACT_ATOMS: atom_id res chain seq x y z
N MET A 1 -58.15 -15.53 28.78
CA MET A 1 -57.59 -15.13 27.48
C MET A 1 -57.67 -16.36 26.59
N GLN A 2 -58.45 -16.29 25.52
CA GLN A 2 -58.73 -17.44 24.64
C GLN A 2 -57.56 -17.63 23.67
N ASP A 3 -57.07 -18.87 23.56
CA ASP A 3 -55.99 -19.26 22.67
C ASP A 3 -56.45 -19.29 21.20
N LEU A 4 -55.86 -18.42 20.38
CA LEU A 4 -56.00 -18.41 18.93
C LEU A 4 -55.25 -19.61 18.34
N LYS A 5 -55.94 -20.42 17.52
CA LYS A 5 -55.36 -21.62 16.90
C LYS A 5 -54.55 -21.25 15.65
N PRO A 6 -53.51 -22.03 15.31
CA PRO A 6 -52.60 -21.73 14.18
C PRO A 6 -53.24 -21.62 12.78
N GLY A 7 -54.51 -22.02 12.63
CA GLY A 7 -55.25 -21.88 11.36
C GLY A 7 -55.69 -20.45 11.05
N ASP A 8 -55.89 -19.61 12.06
CA ASP A 8 -56.47 -18.26 11.88
C ASP A 8 -55.45 -17.25 11.33
N LEU A 9 -54.15 -17.52 11.50
CA LEU A 9 -53.05 -16.71 10.97
C LEU A 9 -52.84 -16.88 9.46
N LEU A 10 -53.21 -18.04 8.90
CA LEU A 10 -53.05 -18.31 7.47
C LEU A 10 -54.18 -17.70 6.64
N GLU A 11 -55.40 -17.60 7.19
CA GLU A 11 -56.50 -16.87 6.54
C GLU A 11 -56.31 -15.35 6.62
N THR A 12 -55.79 -14.81 7.73
CA THR A 12 -55.46 -13.38 7.81
C THR A 12 -54.30 -13.00 6.88
N ALA A 13 -53.32 -13.88 6.66
CA ALA A 13 -52.26 -13.66 5.66
C ALA A 13 -52.81 -13.68 4.21
N LYS A 14 -53.79 -14.54 3.91
CA LYS A 14 -54.45 -14.55 2.59
C LYS A 14 -55.38 -13.35 2.38
N ALA A 15 -56.05 -12.87 3.42
CA ALA A 15 -56.87 -11.65 3.36
C ALA A 15 -56.03 -10.38 3.14
N LEU A 16 -54.80 -10.33 3.67
CA LEU A 16 -53.85 -9.23 3.43
C LEU A 16 -53.21 -9.28 2.04
N GLN A 17 -53.00 -10.47 1.45
CA GLN A 17 -52.53 -10.60 0.07
C GLN A 17 -53.59 -10.21 -0.98
N GLY A 18 -54.88 -10.28 -0.65
CA GLY A 18 -55.97 -9.92 -1.57
C GLY A 18 -56.25 -8.42 -1.72
N SER A 19 -55.74 -7.58 -0.81
CA SER A 19 -56.08 -6.14 -0.76
C SER A 19 -54.96 -5.19 -1.22
N LEU A 20 -53.83 -5.72 -1.69
CA LEU A 20 -52.73 -4.94 -2.28
C LEU A 20 -52.65 -5.13 -3.80
N ALA A 21 -53.80 -5.06 -4.46
CA ALA A 21 -53.84 -4.73 -5.89
C ALA A 21 -53.75 -3.19 -6.03
N LEU A 22 -52.59 -2.62 -5.67
CA LEU A 22 -52.23 -1.29 -6.12
C LEU A 22 -51.64 -1.42 -7.53
N ASP A 23 -52.36 -0.81 -8.45
CA ASP A 23 -52.05 -0.62 -9.86
C ASP A 23 -50.60 -0.13 -10.05
N THR A 24 -49.70 -1.05 -10.37
CA THR A 24 -48.23 -0.85 -10.44
C THR A 24 -47.70 -1.04 -11.84
N THR A 25 -48.50 -0.73 -12.87
CA THR A 25 -48.10 -1.01 -14.25
C THR A 25 -47.31 0.10 -14.95
N HIS A 26 -47.06 1.28 -14.34
CA HIS A 26 -46.28 2.31 -15.06
C HIS A 26 -45.33 3.25 -14.28
N ILE A 27 -45.09 3.06 -12.97
CA ILE A 27 -44.22 3.97 -12.17
C ILE A 27 -43.02 3.27 -11.51
N GLY A 28 -42.95 1.94 -11.50
CA GLY A 28 -42.04 1.16 -10.63
C GLY A 28 -40.58 0.94 -11.08
N THR A 29 -40.22 1.17 -12.35
CA THR A 29 -38.88 0.80 -12.85
C THR A 29 -37.82 1.86 -12.60
N SER A 30 -38.18 3.15 -12.56
CA SER A 30 -37.21 4.23 -12.35
C SER A 30 -36.77 4.35 -10.90
N SER A 31 -37.68 4.18 -9.92
CA SER A 31 -37.33 4.33 -8.50
C SER A 31 -36.44 3.19 -8.00
N HIS A 32 -36.72 1.94 -8.39
CA HIS A 32 -35.88 0.79 -8.03
C HIS A 32 -34.45 0.88 -8.59
N ARG A 33 -34.31 1.44 -9.80
CA ARG A 33 -33.01 1.62 -10.46
C ARG A 33 -32.17 2.69 -9.78
N VAL A 34 -32.80 3.78 -9.32
CA VAL A 34 -32.13 4.84 -8.54
C VAL A 34 -31.59 4.30 -7.21
N TYR A 35 -32.40 3.54 -6.44
CA TYR A 35 -31.95 2.94 -5.18
C TYR A 35 -30.83 1.90 -5.39
N SER A 36 -30.90 1.11 -6.47
CA SER A 36 -29.84 0.16 -6.83
C SER A 36 -28.54 0.87 -7.19
N ASP A 37 -28.61 1.95 -7.97
CA ASP A 37 -27.42 2.71 -8.38
C ASP A 37 -26.78 3.44 -7.19
N GLU A 38 -27.56 3.88 -6.19
CA GLU A 38 -27.00 4.43 -4.95
C GLU A 38 -26.20 3.37 -4.15
N LEU A 39 -26.77 2.18 -3.98
CA LEU A 39 -26.21 1.09 -3.18
C LEU A 39 -25.05 0.34 -3.84
N PHE A 40 -25.07 0.22 -5.17
CA PHE A 40 -24.11 -0.60 -5.91
C PHE A 40 -23.28 0.20 -6.91
N GLY A 41 -23.67 1.43 -7.24
CA GLY A 41 -23.13 2.17 -8.38
C GLY A 41 -23.81 1.75 -9.69
N PRO A 42 -23.64 2.53 -10.77
CA PRO A 42 -24.23 2.21 -12.06
C PRO A 42 -23.63 0.91 -12.60
N SER A 43 -24.49 -0.07 -12.88
CA SER A 43 -24.06 -1.37 -13.39
C SER A 43 -23.39 -1.23 -14.76
N LEU A 44 -22.08 -1.45 -14.83
CA LEU A 44 -21.34 -1.58 -16.09
C LEU A 44 -21.18 -3.03 -16.57
N GLY A 45 -21.94 -3.96 -15.99
CA GLY A 45 -22.23 -5.28 -16.55
C GLY A 45 -21.03 -6.08 -17.04
N GLN A 46 -21.16 -6.63 -18.26
CA GLN A 46 -20.14 -7.43 -18.94
C GLN A 46 -19.11 -6.60 -19.71
N GLU A 47 -19.15 -5.26 -19.60
CA GLU A 47 -18.37 -4.33 -20.43
C GLU A 47 -18.64 -4.53 -21.93
N SER A 48 -19.92 -4.69 -22.30
CA SER A 48 -20.30 -4.71 -23.71
C SER A 48 -20.01 -3.36 -24.38
N LEU A 49 -19.77 -3.37 -25.68
CA LEU A 49 -19.51 -2.13 -26.45
C LEU A 49 -20.63 -1.09 -26.28
N LEU A 50 -21.88 -1.53 -26.15
CA LEU A 50 -23.03 -0.66 -25.91
C LEU A 50 -22.97 0.00 -24.53
N GLU A 51 -22.63 -0.75 -23.48
CA GLU A 51 -22.49 -0.21 -22.12
C GLU A 51 -21.35 0.82 -22.04
N ILE A 52 -20.24 0.56 -22.72
CA ILE A 52 -19.12 1.52 -22.80
C ILE A 52 -19.52 2.77 -23.61
N GLN A 53 -20.29 2.62 -24.69
CA GLN A 53 -20.82 3.75 -25.44
C GLN A 53 -21.77 4.62 -24.60
N ASP A 54 -22.63 3.99 -23.81
CA ASP A 54 -23.53 4.69 -22.88
C ASP A 54 -22.75 5.40 -21.77
N LEU A 55 -21.70 4.77 -21.24
CA LEU A 55 -20.77 5.39 -20.31
C LEU A 55 -20.12 6.64 -20.91
N ILE A 56 -19.63 6.55 -22.15
CA ILE A 56 -18.99 7.69 -22.83
C ILE A 56 -19.99 8.83 -23.04
N ASN A 57 -21.23 8.53 -23.38
CA ASN A 57 -22.28 9.55 -23.50
C ASN A 57 -22.58 10.22 -22.15
N LYS A 58 -22.56 9.47 -21.04
CA LYS A 58 -22.68 10.03 -19.68
C LYS A 58 -21.48 10.88 -19.28
N LEU A 59 -20.27 10.47 -19.66
CA LEU A 59 -19.06 11.26 -19.40
C LEU A 59 -19.10 12.60 -20.13
N ASP A 60 -19.56 12.61 -21.38
CA ASP A 60 -19.68 13.83 -22.19
C ASP A 60 -20.69 14.83 -21.60
N SER A 61 -21.74 14.34 -20.93
CA SER A 61 -22.68 15.21 -20.22
C SER A 61 -22.15 15.75 -18.87
N ILE A 62 -21.24 15.02 -18.22
CA ILE A 62 -20.60 15.45 -16.96
C ILE A 62 -19.46 16.42 -17.23
N LEU A 63 -18.75 16.26 -18.34
CA LEU A 63 -17.60 17.06 -18.74
C LEU A 63 -17.88 17.78 -20.07
N PRO A 64 -18.79 18.76 -20.09
CA PRO A 64 -19.10 19.48 -21.31
C PRO A 64 -17.89 20.32 -21.78
N GLY A 65 -17.72 20.45 -23.10
CA GLY A 65 -16.75 21.36 -23.72
C GLY A 65 -15.35 20.79 -23.99
N ILE A 66 -14.99 19.64 -23.40
CA ILE A 66 -13.68 18.99 -23.65
C ILE A 66 -13.71 17.97 -24.79
N ARG A 67 -14.88 17.79 -25.42
CA ARG A 67 -15.11 16.85 -26.53
C ARG A 67 -14.66 15.42 -26.18
N ILE A 68 -14.93 14.99 -24.94
CA ILE A 68 -14.44 13.72 -24.39
C ILE A 68 -14.90 12.54 -25.23
N LYS A 69 -16.14 12.58 -25.74
CA LYS A 69 -16.71 11.53 -26.57
C LYS A 69 -15.87 11.25 -27.80
N GLU A 70 -15.48 12.30 -28.53
CA GLU A 70 -14.73 12.17 -29.77
C GLU A 70 -13.31 11.67 -29.50
N ARG A 71 -12.66 12.21 -28.46
CA ARG A 71 -11.31 11.80 -28.05
C ARG A 71 -11.27 10.34 -27.57
N LEU A 72 -12.26 9.91 -26.79
CA LEU A 72 -12.38 8.53 -26.32
C LEU A 72 -12.71 7.58 -27.48
N MET A 73 -13.65 7.94 -28.37
CA MET A 73 -13.96 7.12 -29.55
C MET A 73 -12.77 6.94 -30.47
N GLU A 74 -11.92 7.96 -30.61
CA GLU A 74 -10.70 7.86 -31.39
C GLU A 74 -9.66 6.95 -30.74
N LYS A 75 -9.44 7.07 -29.42
CA LYS A 75 -8.46 6.28 -28.68
C LYS A 75 -8.88 4.83 -28.46
N LEU A 76 -10.18 4.55 -28.39
CA LEU A 76 -10.74 3.23 -28.04
C LEU A 76 -11.18 2.39 -29.24
N LYS A 77 -10.77 2.75 -30.47
CA LYS A 77 -11.15 2.04 -31.71
C LYS A 77 -10.87 0.53 -31.70
N GLU A 78 -9.84 0.10 -30.97
CA GLU A 78 -9.34 -1.28 -31.00
C GLU A 78 -9.78 -2.11 -29.79
N SER A 79 -10.01 -1.49 -28.63
CA SER A 79 -10.43 -2.18 -27.39
C SER A 79 -11.09 -1.20 -26.41
N ALA A 80 -12.41 -1.14 -26.43
CA ALA A 80 -13.18 -0.34 -25.50
C ALA A 80 -13.46 -1.13 -24.21
N SER A 81 -12.80 -0.74 -23.11
CA SER A 81 -13.06 -1.28 -21.77
C SER A 81 -13.20 -0.14 -20.76
N ALA A 82 -13.82 -0.41 -19.61
CA ALA A 82 -13.94 0.59 -18.55
C ALA A 82 -12.54 1.02 -18.05
N GLN A 83 -11.58 0.09 -17.98
CA GLN A 83 -10.20 0.39 -17.62
C GLN A 83 -9.55 1.37 -18.61
N ALA A 84 -9.71 1.14 -19.92
CA ALA A 84 -9.11 2.02 -20.93
C ALA A 84 -9.71 3.44 -20.90
N VAL A 85 -11.00 3.57 -20.57
CA VAL A 85 -11.64 4.87 -20.33
C VAL A 85 -11.06 5.54 -19.08
N VAL A 86 -10.93 4.82 -17.96
CA VAL A 86 -10.33 5.36 -16.73
C VAL A 86 -8.88 5.77 -16.94
N ASP A 87 -8.08 4.96 -17.62
CA ASP A 87 -6.68 5.26 -17.91
C ASP A 87 -6.57 6.57 -18.74
N PHE A 88 -7.41 6.72 -19.77
CA PHE A 88 -7.46 7.98 -20.52
C PHE A 88 -7.86 9.18 -19.65
N LEU A 89 -8.87 9.03 -18.80
CA LEU A 89 -9.33 10.11 -17.93
C LEU A 89 -8.26 10.47 -16.88
N ALA A 90 -7.57 9.48 -16.32
CA ALA A 90 -6.47 9.66 -15.38
C ALA A 90 -5.31 10.45 -16.02
N GLU A 91 -4.82 9.99 -17.19
CA GLU A 91 -3.72 10.62 -17.93
C GLU A 91 -4.00 12.09 -18.33
N ASN A 92 -5.28 12.47 -18.44
CA ASN A 92 -5.70 13.82 -18.84
C ASN A 92 -6.20 14.66 -17.65
N GLY A 93 -6.09 14.18 -16.42
CA GLY A 93 -6.51 14.94 -15.24
C GLY A 93 -8.02 15.17 -15.14
N HIS A 94 -8.82 14.21 -15.62
CA HIS A 94 -10.28 14.33 -15.72
C HIS A 94 -11.05 13.48 -14.68
N LEU A 95 -10.36 12.84 -13.73
CA LEU A 95 -11.00 12.08 -12.67
C LEU A 95 -11.42 13.02 -11.52
N ASN A 96 -12.73 13.22 -11.40
CA ASN A 96 -13.33 13.87 -10.23
C ASN A 96 -14.35 12.92 -9.57
N ALA A 97 -14.92 13.33 -8.44
CA ALA A 97 -15.90 12.52 -7.69
C ALA A 97 -17.05 12.02 -8.59
N ARG A 98 -17.64 12.89 -9.42
CA ARG A 98 -18.78 12.55 -10.29
C ARG A 98 -18.39 11.54 -11.38
N VAL A 99 -17.17 11.63 -11.88
CA VAL A 99 -16.63 10.69 -12.87
C VAL A 99 -16.37 9.34 -12.21
N LEU A 100 -15.73 9.31 -11.05
CA LEU A 100 -15.45 8.07 -10.30
C LEU A 100 -16.73 7.32 -9.88
N GLU A 101 -17.80 8.03 -9.56
CA GLU A 101 -19.11 7.42 -9.28
C GLU A 101 -19.58 6.49 -10.41
N LEU A 102 -19.26 6.83 -11.67
CA LEU A 102 -19.65 6.03 -12.82
C LEU A 102 -18.91 4.68 -12.90
N PHE A 103 -17.78 4.55 -12.19
CA PHE A 103 -16.94 3.36 -12.24
C PHE A 103 -17.06 2.46 -11.00
N ARG A 104 -17.90 2.82 -10.02
CA ARG A 104 -18.01 2.08 -8.75
C ARG A 104 -18.28 0.59 -8.91
N ALA A 105 -19.16 0.18 -9.83
CA ALA A 105 -19.47 -1.23 -10.11
C ALA A 105 -18.68 -1.83 -11.29
N SER A 106 -17.73 -1.09 -11.86
CA SER A 106 -16.96 -1.55 -13.02
C SER A 106 -15.86 -2.55 -12.64
N LYS A 107 -15.25 -3.20 -13.64
CA LYS A 107 -14.10 -4.10 -13.44
C LYS A 107 -12.76 -3.34 -13.53
N VAL A 108 -12.76 -2.04 -13.22
CA VAL A 108 -11.54 -1.25 -13.15
C VAL A 108 -10.63 -1.82 -12.06
N ALA A 109 -9.43 -2.20 -12.47
CA ALA A 109 -8.39 -2.79 -11.64
C ALA A 109 -7.37 -1.74 -11.18
N ARG A 110 -7.22 -0.64 -11.92
CA ARG A 110 -6.21 0.38 -11.63
C ARG A 110 -6.79 1.79 -11.72
N ILE A 111 -6.48 2.63 -10.75
CA ILE A 111 -6.83 4.04 -10.74
C ILE A 111 -5.58 4.82 -10.34
N SER A 112 -5.21 5.83 -11.13
CA SER A 112 -4.24 6.85 -10.76
C SER A 112 -4.96 8.18 -10.68
N LEU A 113 -4.76 8.92 -9.58
CA LEU A 113 -5.34 10.24 -9.39
C LEU A 113 -4.31 11.37 -9.52
N ASP A 114 -3.08 11.00 -9.86
CA ASP A 114 -1.88 11.85 -9.82
C ASP A 114 -2.08 13.14 -10.64
N GLU A 115 -2.42 13.01 -11.92
CA GLU A 115 -2.66 14.17 -12.80
C GLU A 115 -4.02 14.86 -12.54
N SER A 116 -4.99 14.16 -11.96
CA SER A 116 -6.33 14.72 -11.68
C SER A 116 -6.37 15.56 -10.42
N LEU A 117 -5.42 15.35 -9.51
CA LEU A 117 -5.31 16.06 -8.24
C LEU A 117 -4.01 16.88 -8.13
N LYS A 118 -3.21 16.90 -9.20
CA LYS A 118 -2.02 17.76 -9.30
C LYS A 118 -2.43 19.21 -9.15
N ASP A 119 -1.73 19.92 -8.27
CA ASP A 119 -2.00 21.33 -8.04
C ASP A 119 -1.41 22.16 -9.19
N THR A 120 -2.20 22.37 -10.24
CA THR A 120 -1.90 23.37 -11.26
C THR A 120 -2.27 24.73 -10.67
N ASP A 121 -1.25 25.45 -10.20
CA ASP A 121 -1.31 26.86 -9.77
C ASP A 121 -1.94 27.17 -8.40
N GLY A 122 -1.98 26.24 -7.45
CA GLY A 122 -2.44 26.52 -6.07
C GLY A 122 -3.97 26.56 -5.92
N LEU A 123 -4.72 26.18 -6.95
CA LEU A 123 -6.17 26.32 -7.02
C LEU A 123 -6.91 24.99 -6.86
N ASN A 124 -6.21 23.86 -6.92
CA ASN A 124 -6.82 22.55 -6.74
C ASN A 124 -6.81 22.18 -5.25
N LEU A 125 -7.82 22.67 -4.53
CA LEU A 125 -8.16 22.09 -3.23
C LEU A 125 -8.60 20.65 -3.47
N ILE A 126 -7.77 19.69 -3.06
CA ILE A 126 -8.14 18.28 -3.05
C ILE A 126 -9.42 18.15 -2.22
N SER A 127 -10.55 17.93 -2.89
CA SER A 127 -11.83 17.78 -2.22
C SER A 127 -11.92 16.38 -1.59
N ASP A 128 -12.27 16.34 -0.30
CA ASP A 128 -12.60 15.10 0.41
C ASP A 128 -13.69 14.29 -0.30
N ASP A 129 -14.56 14.97 -1.05
CA ASP A 129 -15.66 14.35 -1.79
C ASP A 129 -15.18 13.30 -2.78
N LEU A 130 -13.97 13.46 -3.34
CA LEU A 130 -13.40 12.49 -4.27
C LEU A 130 -13.09 11.17 -3.57
N PHE A 131 -12.50 11.23 -2.37
CA PHE A 131 -12.13 10.04 -1.61
C PHE A 131 -13.35 9.34 -1.02
N PHE A 132 -14.40 10.10 -0.69
CA PHE A 132 -15.66 9.55 -0.21
C PHE A 132 -16.28 8.52 -1.17
N VAL A 133 -16.04 8.63 -2.48
CA VAL A 133 -16.52 7.66 -3.49
C VAL A 133 -15.99 6.25 -3.20
N PHE A 134 -14.74 6.12 -2.72
CA PHE A 134 -14.17 4.83 -2.35
C PHE A 134 -14.88 4.21 -1.13
N SER A 135 -15.43 5.03 -0.23
CA SER A 135 -16.17 4.59 0.96
C SER A 135 -17.58 4.10 0.71
N LYS A 136 -18.11 4.32 -0.49
CA LYS A 136 -19.46 3.89 -0.77
C LYS A 136 -19.54 2.37 -0.81
N PRO A 137 -20.59 1.75 -0.24
CA PRO A 137 -20.75 0.31 -0.24
C PRO A 137 -20.60 -0.29 -1.64
N ASN A 138 -19.98 -1.46 -1.69
CA ASN A 138 -19.84 -2.27 -2.91
C ASN A 138 -19.07 -1.61 -4.07
N SER A 139 -18.36 -0.52 -3.80
CA SER A 139 -17.58 0.20 -4.81
C SER A 139 -16.22 -0.45 -5.01
N PHE A 140 -15.70 -0.38 -6.24
CA PHE A 140 -14.33 -0.74 -6.60
C PHE A 140 -13.89 -2.14 -6.15
N ARG A 141 -14.80 -3.11 -6.21
CA ARG A 141 -14.55 -4.51 -5.79
C ARG A 141 -13.43 -5.21 -6.58
N SER A 142 -13.09 -4.68 -7.75
CA SER A 142 -12.04 -5.21 -8.63
C SER A 142 -10.73 -4.41 -8.55
N LEU A 143 -10.69 -3.31 -7.81
CA LEU A 143 -9.53 -2.41 -7.75
C LEU A 143 -8.37 -3.08 -7.02
N THR A 144 -7.25 -3.26 -7.73
CA THR A 144 -6.01 -3.86 -7.24
C THR A 144 -4.88 -2.85 -7.11
N THR A 145 -4.93 -1.76 -7.86
CA THR A 145 -3.89 -0.73 -7.88
C THR A 145 -4.49 0.65 -7.69
N LEU A 146 -3.96 1.40 -6.72
CA LEU A 146 -4.30 2.80 -6.50
C LEU A 146 -3.01 3.62 -6.41
N SER A 147 -2.90 4.65 -7.26
CA SER A 147 -1.82 5.64 -7.23
C SER A 147 -2.36 6.99 -6.77
N LEU A 148 -1.68 7.57 -5.79
CA LEU A 148 -1.98 8.87 -5.18
C LEU A 148 -0.70 9.71 -5.07
N ASP A 149 0.16 9.60 -6.08
CA ASP A 149 1.52 10.11 -6.05
C ASP A 149 1.55 11.63 -6.26
N GLY A 150 2.45 12.31 -5.54
CA GLY A 150 2.64 13.76 -5.61
C GLY A 150 1.47 14.58 -5.07
N LEU A 151 0.55 13.95 -4.34
CA LEU A 151 -0.64 14.60 -3.79
C LEU A 151 -0.45 14.95 -2.33
N ARG A 152 -0.71 16.18 -1.90
CA ARG A 152 -0.69 16.53 -0.47
C ARG A 152 -1.92 15.99 0.25
N LEU A 153 -1.87 14.73 0.67
CA LEU A 153 -2.98 14.07 1.35
C LEU A 153 -3.06 14.48 2.81
N ARG A 154 -4.29 14.60 3.32
CA ARG A 154 -4.55 14.64 4.75
C ARG A 154 -4.77 13.22 5.25
N THR A 155 -4.17 12.89 6.39
CA THR A 155 -4.25 11.55 7.01
C THR A 155 -5.66 10.94 7.05
N PRO A 156 -6.73 11.67 7.43
CA PRO A 156 -8.08 11.09 7.47
C PRO A 156 -8.59 10.60 6.11
N MET A 157 -8.07 11.09 4.99
CA MET A 157 -8.52 10.68 3.65
C MET A 157 -8.20 9.21 3.37
N LEU A 158 -7.15 8.65 3.99
CA LEU A 158 -6.78 7.25 3.84
C LEU A 158 -7.79 6.29 4.50
N THR A 159 -8.61 6.79 5.42
CA THR A 159 -9.71 5.98 6.00
C THR A 159 -10.71 5.53 4.94
N HIS A 160 -10.78 6.25 3.81
CA HIS A 160 -11.69 5.94 2.71
C HIS A 160 -11.20 4.80 1.80
N ILE A 161 -9.94 4.38 1.91
CA ILE A 161 -9.37 3.33 1.03
C ILE A 161 -9.03 2.03 1.80
N GLN A 162 -8.97 2.09 3.14
CA GLN A 162 -8.56 0.97 4.00
C GLN A 162 -9.46 -0.29 3.93
N HIS A 163 -10.64 -0.20 3.31
CA HIS A 163 -11.61 -1.30 3.19
C HIS A 163 -11.74 -1.84 1.76
N LEU A 164 -10.89 -1.38 0.83
CA LEU A 164 -10.88 -1.87 -0.55
C LEU A 164 -10.47 -3.36 -0.56
N PRO A 165 -11.37 -4.28 -0.98
CA PRO A 165 -11.25 -5.70 -0.66
C PRO A 165 -10.14 -6.44 -1.43
N ARG A 166 -9.61 -5.83 -2.49
CA ARG A 166 -8.61 -6.43 -3.39
C ARG A 166 -7.41 -5.53 -3.64
N LEU A 167 -7.24 -4.47 -2.87
CA LEU A 167 -6.13 -3.54 -3.08
C LEU A 167 -4.81 -4.23 -2.73
N THR A 168 -3.97 -4.42 -3.76
CA THR A 168 -2.67 -5.11 -3.67
C THR A 168 -1.49 -4.16 -3.83
N ILE A 169 -1.65 -3.09 -4.61
CA ILE A 169 -0.61 -2.10 -4.91
C ILE A 169 -1.13 -0.73 -4.51
N LEU A 170 -0.40 -0.06 -3.62
CA LEU A 170 -0.69 1.31 -3.20
C LEU A 170 0.56 2.16 -3.33
N SER A 171 0.48 3.21 -4.15
CA SER A 171 1.52 4.22 -4.27
C SER A 171 1.06 5.52 -3.62
N LEU A 172 1.89 6.01 -2.70
CA LEU A 172 1.76 7.23 -1.91
C LEU A 172 3.10 8.00 -1.98
N PHE A 173 3.77 7.94 -3.12
CA PHE A 173 5.05 8.61 -3.34
C PHE A 173 4.86 10.13 -3.21
N ASP A 174 5.68 10.79 -2.39
CA ASP A 174 5.61 12.24 -2.18
C ASP A 174 4.17 12.73 -1.86
N ALA A 175 3.48 12.00 -0.98
CA ALA A 175 2.09 12.27 -0.64
C ALA A 175 1.91 13.21 0.57
N GLY A 176 3.02 13.69 1.15
CA GLY A 176 3.01 14.53 2.34
C GLY A 176 2.44 13.85 3.60
N ILE A 177 2.53 12.52 3.67
CA ILE A 177 1.98 11.72 4.77
C ILE A 177 2.99 11.49 5.90
N ASP A 178 2.49 11.09 7.07
CA ASP A 178 3.26 10.85 8.29
C ASP A 178 3.06 9.43 8.85
N ASN A 179 3.59 9.17 10.05
CA ASN A 179 3.43 7.89 10.72
C ASN A 179 1.96 7.47 10.90
N GLU A 180 1.05 8.40 11.23
CA GLU A 180 -0.37 8.09 11.48
C GLU A 180 -1.03 7.51 10.23
N ALA A 181 -0.69 8.03 9.05
CA ALA A 181 -1.14 7.51 7.78
C ALA A 181 -0.80 6.01 7.60
N ILE A 182 0.38 5.57 8.02
CA ILE A 182 0.80 4.17 7.93
C ILE A 182 -0.05 3.27 8.84
N TYR A 183 -0.42 3.74 10.03
CA TYR A 183 -1.32 3.00 10.92
C TYR A 183 -2.72 2.82 10.30
N LEU A 184 -3.21 3.80 9.53
CA LEU A 184 -4.48 3.68 8.82
C LEU A 184 -4.47 2.64 7.70
N LEU A 185 -3.30 2.21 7.23
CA LEU A 185 -3.17 1.16 6.21
C LEU A 185 -3.19 -0.27 6.80
N VAL A 186 -3.05 -0.43 8.12
CA VAL A 186 -3.04 -1.75 8.80
C VAL A 186 -4.24 -2.65 8.46
N PRO A 187 -5.47 -2.15 8.24
CA PRO A 187 -6.58 -3.00 7.79
C PRO A 187 -6.32 -3.73 6.48
N LEU A 188 -5.42 -3.23 5.61
CA LEU A 188 -5.02 -3.84 4.35
C LEU A 188 -3.91 -4.89 4.50
N ARG A 189 -3.53 -5.26 5.73
CA ARG A 189 -2.39 -6.15 6.05
C ARG A 189 -2.33 -7.50 5.32
N TYR A 190 -3.45 -8.00 4.82
CA TYR A 190 -3.55 -9.27 4.10
C TYR A 190 -3.65 -9.11 2.58
N THR A 191 -4.07 -7.94 2.10
CA THR A 191 -4.27 -7.69 0.66
C THR A 191 -3.09 -6.96 0.05
N LEU A 192 -2.48 -6.04 0.80
CA LEU A 192 -1.41 -5.19 0.30
C LEU A 192 -0.11 -6.00 0.15
N ALA A 193 0.38 -6.06 -1.08
CA ALA A 193 1.59 -6.76 -1.49
C ALA A 193 2.71 -5.78 -1.89
N ASP A 194 2.36 -4.61 -2.41
CA ASP A 194 3.28 -3.57 -2.85
C ASP A 194 2.85 -2.23 -2.23
N LEU A 195 3.75 -1.63 -1.46
CA LEU A 195 3.56 -0.33 -0.84
C LEU A 195 4.74 0.58 -1.16
N ASN A 196 4.45 1.69 -1.83
CA ASN A 196 5.40 2.77 -2.05
C ASN A 196 4.99 3.98 -1.21
N VAL A 197 5.81 4.32 -0.21
CA VAL A 197 5.64 5.53 0.62
C VAL A 197 6.89 6.40 0.58
N ALA A 198 7.69 6.25 -0.48
CA ALA A 198 8.94 6.99 -0.60
C ALA A 198 8.69 8.51 -0.70
N SER A 199 9.70 9.30 -0.37
CA SER A 199 9.64 10.77 -0.35
C SER A 199 8.62 11.35 0.64
N ASN A 200 8.37 10.65 1.75
CA ASN A 200 7.55 11.14 2.85
C ASN A 200 8.42 11.28 4.12
N PRO A 201 9.08 12.43 4.35
CA PRO A 201 9.99 12.62 5.47
C PRO A 201 9.29 12.61 6.84
N GLY A 202 7.95 12.73 6.88
CA GLY A 202 7.16 12.57 8.11
C GLY A 202 7.03 11.13 8.61
N ILE A 203 7.52 10.15 7.85
CA ILE A 203 7.56 8.74 8.22
C ILE A 203 8.92 8.44 8.85
N ASP A 204 8.95 8.01 10.12
CA ASP A 204 10.16 7.66 10.85
C ASP A 204 10.07 6.27 11.52
N ASP A 205 10.99 5.98 12.45
CA ASP A 205 11.06 4.69 13.14
C ASP A 205 9.76 4.32 13.90
N ASP A 206 8.89 5.28 14.23
CA ASP A 206 7.61 5.03 14.90
C ASP A 206 6.54 4.41 13.99
N ALA A 207 6.70 4.48 12.66
CA ALA A 207 5.87 3.75 11.69
C ALA A 207 6.22 2.27 11.58
N VAL A 208 7.42 1.85 12.01
CA VAL A 208 7.92 0.48 11.82
C VAL A 208 6.98 -0.59 12.40
N PRO A 209 6.40 -0.46 13.61
CA PRO A 209 5.44 -1.42 14.12
C PRO A 209 4.24 -1.64 13.17
N ALA A 210 3.68 -0.56 12.61
CA ALA A 210 2.59 -0.65 11.63
C ALA A 210 3.04 -1.32 10.33
N LEU A 211 4.23 -0.98 9.81
CA LEU A 211 4.80 -1.63 8.62
C LEU A 211 5.02 -3.13 8.83
N LEU A 212 5.37 -3.58 10.04
CA LEU A 212 5.51 -5.00 10.36
C LEU A 212 4.15 -5.73 10.41
N MET A 213 3.08 -5.03 10.76
CA MET A 213 1.73 -5.59 10.72
C MET A 213 1.24 -5.88 9.30
N LEU A 214 1.80 -5.23 8.28
CA LEU A 214 1.49 -5.48 6.87
C LEU A 214 2.16 -6.77 6.38
N THR A 215 1.60 -7.90 6.83
CA THR A 215 2.18 -9.23 6.66
C THR A 215 2.19 -9.73 5.21
N GLY A 216 1.33 -9.19 4.35
CA GLY A 216 1.24 -9.51 2.92
C GLY A 216 2.30 -8.84 2.05
N LEU A 217 3.07 -7.87 2.57
CA LEU A 217 4.01 -7.10 1.75
C LEU A 217 5.16 -7.96 1.19
N LEU A 218 5.29 -7.90 -0.13
CA LEU A 218 6.37 -8.44 -0.95
C LEU A 218 7.32 -7.33 -1.39
N TYR A 219 6.84 -6.10 -1.56
CA TYR A 219 7.64 -4.93 -1.88
C TYR A 219 7.26 -3.77 -0.96
N LEU A 220 8.26 -3.08 -0.42
CA LEU A 220 8.12 -1.88 0.39
C LEU A 220 9.19 -0.86 -0.01
N SER A 221 8.79 0.27 -0.59
CA SER A 221 9.70 1.40 -0.73
C SER A 221 9.46 2.44 0.35
N ILE A 222 10.51 2.68 1.14
CA ILE A 222 10.60 3.71 2.18
C ILE A 222 11.79 4.64 1.88
N ALA A 223 12.25 4.71 0.64
CA ALA A 223 13.31 5.64 0.25
C ALA A 223 12.91 7.09 0.57
N GLU A 224 13.89 7.94 0.89
CA GLU A 224 13.63 9.35 1.24
C GLU A 224 12.60 9.56 2.38
N THR A 225 12.45 8.59 3.28
CA THR A 225 11.76 8.75 4.58
C THR A 225 12.75 9.03 5.70
N SER A 226 12.27 9.37 6.90
CA SER A 226 13.09 9.58 8.09
C SER A 226 13.32 8.30 8.91
N ILE A 227 13.01 7.12 8.35
CA ILE A 227 13.34 5.83 9.00
C ILE A 227 14.86 5.70 9.11
N GLY A 228 15.33 5.45 10.32
CA GLY A 228 16.74 5.30 10.62
C GLY A 228 17.21 3.85 10.55
N MET A 229 18.51 3.65 10.78
CA MET A 229 19.09 2.31 10.89
C MET A 229 18.46 1.48 12.01
N ALA A 230 17.95 2.10 13.08
CA ALA A 230 17.26 1.36 14.13
C ALA A 230 15.93 0.77 13.63
N GLY A 231 15.12 1.53 12.91
CA GLY A 231 13.93 1.04 12.21
C GLY A 231 14.26 0.00 11.13
N ALA A 232 15.25 0.28 10.27
CA ALA A 232 15.68 -0.65 9.22
C ALA A 232 16.10 -2.02 9.78
N ARG A 233 16.88 -2.05 10.86
CA ARG A 233 17.26 -3.29 11.56
C ARG A 233 16.04 -4.07 12.06
N ARG A 234 15.03 -3.38 12.60
CA ARG A 234 13.79 -4.03 13.07
C ARG A 234 12.99 -4.62 11.90
N LEU A 235 12.83 -3.86 10.82
CA LEU A 235 12.16 -4.31 9.60
C LEU A 235 12.81 -5.58 9.06
N VAL A 236 14.14 -5.56 8.94
CA VAL A 236 14.90 -6.66 8.39
C VAL A 236 14.96 -7.87 9.33
N LYS A 237 15.06 -7.67 10.65
CA LYS A 237 15.06 -8.75 11.63
C LYS A 237 13.76 -9.56 11.62
N ASP A 238 12.61 -8.88 11.54
CA ASP A 238 11.30 -9.55 11.54
C ASP A 238 10.97 -10.15 10.16
N ARG A 239 11.45 -9.51 9.08
CA ARG A 239 11.22 -9.95 7.70
C ARG A 239 12.31 -10.87 7.14
N GLY A 240 13.40 -11.15 7.85
CA GLY A 240 14.56 -11.91 7.36
C GLY A 240 14.31 -13.36 6.94
N GLY A 241 13.09 -13.89 7.15
CA GLY A 241 12.62 -15.16 6.58
C GLY A 241 11.62 -15.03 5.42
N LYS A 242 11.17 -13.81 5.11
CA LYS A 242 10.18 -13.50 4.06
C LYS A 242 10.91 -12.89 2.86
N ARG A 243 10.47 -13.22 1.65
CA ARG A 243 10.96 -12.61 0.39
C ARG A 243 10.40 -11.19 0.21
N THR A 244 10.46 -10.34 1.24
CA THR A 244 10.06 -8.94 1.12
C THR A 244 11.24 -8.14 0.61
N LEU A 245 11.09 -7.46 -0.53
CA LEU A 245 12.04 -6.49 -1.04
C LEU A 245 11.78 -5.15 -0.33
N ILE A 246 12.83 -4.55 0.23
CA ILE A 246 12.73 -3.28 0.94
C ILE A 246 13.74 -2.32 0.31
N ASP A 247 13.24 -1.21 -0.20
CA ASP A 247 14.03 -0.08 -0.68
C ASP A 247 14.16 0.95 0.46
N LEU A 248 15.40 1.20 0.90
CA LEU A 248 15.71 1.86 2.17
C LEU A 248 16.02 3.36 1.98
N PRO A 249 15.91 4.19 3.04
CA PRO A 249 16.32 5.58 2.99
C PRO A 249 17.82 5.75 2.67
N HIS A 250 18.18 6.80 1.93
CA HIS A 250 19.57 7.09 1.56
C HIS A 250 20.54 7.12 2.75
N SER A 251 20.09 7.64 3.90
CA SER A 251 20.85 7.66 5.15
C SER A 251 21.27 6.26 5.64
N CYS A 252 20.46 5.23 5.37
CA CYS A 252 20.80 3.83 5.65
C CYS A 252 21.85 3.30 4.67
N HIS A 253 21.79 3.70 3.40
CA HIS A 253 22.84 3.36 2.42
C HIS A 253 24.19 3.95 2.82
N GLU A 254 24.24 5.25 3.15
CA GLU A 254 25.46 5.91 3.64
C GLU A 254 26.00 5.25 4.92
N TYR A 255 25.12 4.83 5.83
CA TYR A 255 25.52 4.09 7.02
C TYR A 255 26.20 2.77 6.66
N VAL A 256 25.61 2.02 5.74
CA VAL A 256 26.10 0.70 5.32
C VAL A 256 27.44 0.80 4.59
N GLU A 257 27.62 1.83 3.77
CA GLU A 257 28.89 2.11 3.08
C GLU A 257 30.04 2.43 4.04
N THR A 258 29.74 2.95 5.23
CA THR A 258 30.73 3.32 6.26
C THR A 258 30.87 2.29 7.38
N MET A 259 30.26 1.11 7.26
CA MET A 259 30.34 0.03 8.28
C MET A 259 31.77 -0.41 8.58
N ASP A 260 32.64 -0.36 7.57
CA ASP A 260 34.05 -0.74 7.65
C ASP A 260 34.86 0.17 8.58
N ARG A 261 34.32 1.36 8.90
CA ARG A 261 34.87 2.31 9.88
C ARG A 261 34.27 2.17 11.28
N LYS A 262 33.16 1.44 11.43
CA LYS A 262 32.44 1.31 12.70
C LYS A 262 32.92 0.12 13.52
N TYR A 263 33.20 -1.00 12.85
CA TYR A 263 33.70 -2.22 13.47
C TYR A 263 34.34 -3.14 12.43
N PHE A 264 35.16 -4.08 12.90
CA PHE A 264 35.75 -5.10 12.04
C PHE A 264 34.68 -6.04 11.44
N ILE A 265 34.54 -6.01 10.10
CA ILE A 265 33.45 -6.68 9.37
C ILE A 265 33.65 -8.19 9.25
N ASP A 266 34.87 -8.68 8.98
CA ASP A 266 35.15 -10.10 8.73
C ASP A 266 36.13 -10.70 9.78
N PRO A 267 35.69 -10.90 11.03
CA PRO A 267 36.51 -11.52 12.04
C PRO A 267 36.75 -13.00 11.74
N LYS A 268 38.04 -13.35 11.61
CA LYS A 268 38.50 -14.74 11.44
C LYS A 268 38.81 -15.39 12.79
N PRO A 269 38.73 -16.73 12.90
CA PRO A 269 39.16 -17.44 14.10
C PRO A 269 40.57 -16.99 14.54
N PRO A 270 40.81 -16.75 15.85
CA PRO A 270 39.99 -17.13 17.01
C PRO A 270 38.96 -16.07 17.46
N LEU A 271 38.64 -15.06 16.65
CA LEU A 271 37.59 -14.08 16.95
C LEU A 271 36.21 -14.70 16.79
N ILE A 272 35.24 -14.24 17.58
CA ILE A 272 33.86 -14.73 17.52
C ILE A 272 32.98 -13.75 16.74
N THR A 273 31.94 -14.28 16.11
CA THR A 273 30.91 -13.51 15.39
C THR A 273 29.54 -13.59 16.05
N ASP A 274 29.31 -14.62 16.87
CA ASP A 274 28.04 -14.91 17.53
C ASP A 274 27.98 -14.21 18.92
N PRO A 275 27.05 -13.25 19.13
CA PRO A 275 26.88 -12.57 20.41
C PRO A 275 26.64 -13.51 21.60
N SER A 276 25.96 -14.65 21.38
CA SER A 276 25.59 -15.58 22.45
C SER A 276 26.78 -16.27 23.12
N LEU A 277 27.94 -16.26 22.44
CA LEU A 277 29.18 -16.86 22.95
C LEU A 277 30.00 -15.93 23.84
N CYS A 278 29.66 -14.63 23.90
CA CYS A 278 30.42 -13.62 24.64
C CYS A 278 30.61 -13.99 26.12
N CYS A 279 29.57 -14.51 26.78
CA CYS A 279 29.61 -14.86 28.21
C CYS A 279 30.59 -16.00 28.54
N ARG A 280 30.90 -16.86 27.55
CA ARG A 280 31.78 -18.03 27.68
C ARG A 280 33.26 -17.69 27.48
N LEU A 281 33.57 -16.48 27.01
CA LEU A 281 34.93 -16.06 26.73
C LEU A 281 35.75 -15.76 28.00
N SER A 282 37.05 -16.02 27.91
CA SER A 282 38.02 -15.54 28.89
C SER A 282 38.24 -14.03 28.74
N VAL A 283 38.73 -13.36 29.79
CA VAL A 283 39.05 -11.92 29.75
C VAL A 283 40.05 -11.60 28.63
N ALA A 284 41.05 -12.46 28.43
CA ALA A 284 42.02 -12.31 27.35
C ALA A 284 41.37 -12.41 25.95
N ALA A 285 40.41 -13.33 25.78
CA ALA A 285 39.68 -13.47 24.52
C ALA A 285 38.72 -12.30 24.26
N LEU A 286 38.03 -11.79 25.29
CA LEU A 286 37.20 -10.59 25.20
C LEU A 286 38.02 -9.37 24.79
N LYS A 287 39.15 -9.14 25.46
CA LYS A 287 40.06 -8.04 25.14
C LYS A 287 40.58 -8.15 23.72
N ARG A 288 40.94 -9.35 23.25
CA ARG A 288 41.37 -9.59 21.87
C ARG A 288 40.29 -9.21 20.85
N ASN A 289 39.03 -9.65 21.06
CA ASN A 289 37.92 -9.30 20.18
C ASN A 289 37.67 -7.79 20.15
N LEU A 290 37.54 -7.16 21.33
CA LEU A 290 37.33 -5.72 21.43
C LEU A 290 38.48 -4.94 20.81
N SER A 291 39.74 -5.35 21.00
CA SER A 291 40.91 -4.73 20.37
C SER A 291 40.89 -4.83 18.85
N SER A 292 40.41 -5.95 18.28
CA SER A 292 40.25 -6.07 16.82
C SER A 292 39.22 -5.10 16.27
N HIS A 293 38.09 -4.90 16.95
CA HIS A 293 37.13 -3.87 16.55
C HIS A 293 37.66 -2.45 16.81
N ALA A 294 38.40 -2.24 17.91
CA ALA A 294 38.97 -0.94 18.26
C ALA A 294 40.09 -0.49 17.31
N ALA A 295 40.73 -1.43 16.59
CA ALA A 295 41.68 -1.12 15.53
C ALA A 295 41.01 -0.37 14.35
N VAL A 296 39.72 -0.62 14.14
CA VAL A 296 38.88 0.07 13.14
C VAL A 296 38.26 1.33 13.73
N ASN A 297 37.67 1.23 14.93
CA ASN A 297 37.01 2.33 15.61
C ASN A 297 37.60 2.53 17.01
N ARG A 298 38.45 3.55 17.15
CA ARG A 298 39.19 3.84 18.39
C ARG A 298 38.30 4.20 19.58
N ASP A 299 37.04 4.55 19.33
CA ASP A 299 36.09 4.89 20.39
C ASP A 299 35.60 3.64 21.15
N ILE A 300 35.86 2.43 20.65
CA ILE A 300 35.48 1.18 21.31
C ILE A 300 36.41 0.89 22.49
N PRO A 301 35.91 0.93 23.74
CA PRO A 301 36.75 0.66 24.89
C PRO A 301 37.11 -0.83 24.98
N THR A 302 38.40 -1.12 25.10
CA THR A 302 38.95 -2.49 25.15
C THR A 302 39.13 -3.02 26.58
N GLY A 303 38.90 -2.19 27.59
CA GLY A 303 39.03 -2.52 29.02
C GLY A 303 37.72 -2.48 29.79
N GLY A 304 37.83 -2.69 31.11
CA GLY A 304 36.72 -2.74 32.05
C GLY A 304 36.64 -4.08 32.80
N THR A 305 35.58 -4.24 33.58
CA THR A 305 35.24 -5.52 34.21
C THR A 305 34.85 -6.56 33.16
N LYS A 306 34.94 -7.86 33.49
CA LYS A 306 34.51 -8.93 32.57
C LYS A 306 33.07 -8.72 32.10
N LYS A 307 32.16 -8.32 33.01
CA LYS A 307 30.74 -8.10 32.71
C LYS A 307 30.55 -6.98 31.68
N GLU A 308 31.23 -5.84 31.85
CA GLU A 308 31.17 -4.72 30.90
C GLU A 308 31.74 -5.10 29.53
N MET A 309 32.84 -5.84 29.49
CA MET A 309 33.43 -6.30 28.23
C MET A 309 32.52 -7.28 27.49
N VAL A 310 31.85 -8.19 28.22
CA VAL A 310 30.86 -9.11 27.64
C VAL A 310 29.70 -8.33 27.02
N GLN A 311 29.06 -7.45 27.80
CA GLN A 311 27.91 -6.66 27.34
C GLN A 311 28.26 -5.81 26.12
N ARG A 312 29.44 -5.17 26.12
CA ARG A 312 29.90 -4.36 25.01
C ARG A 312 30.14 -5.17 23.74
N LEU A 313 30.82 -6.31 23.86
CA LEU A 313 31.08 -7.17 22.70
C LEU A 313 29.78 -7.75 22.15
N GLU A 314 28.86 -8.17 23.03
CA GLU A 314 27.53 -8.65 22.66
C GLU A 314 26.76 -7.60 21.87
N GLN A 315 26.61 -6.38 22.39
CA GLN A 315 25.94 -5.28 21.69
C GLN A 315 26.58 -4.94 20.34
N LEU A 316 27.92 -4.96 20.27
CA LEU A 316 28.65 -4.70 19.03
C LEU A 316 28.36 -5.79 18.00
N LEU A 317 28.43 -7.07 18.39
CA LEU A 317 28.17 -8.19 17.50
C LEU A 317 26.70 -8.24 17.06
N GLU A 318 25.75 -7.95 17.96
CA GLU A 318 24.33 -7.85 17.62
C GLU A 318 24.07 -6.75 16.59
N THR A 319 24.64 -5.56 16.82
CA THR A 319 24.54 -4.43 15.89
C THR A 319 25.15 -4.80 14.54
N ARG A 320 26.35 -5.39 14.54
CA ARG A 320 27.02 -5.85 13.32
C ARG A 320 26.18 -6.88 12.56
N LEU A 321 25.61 -7.86 13.24
CA LEU A 321 24.78 -8.87 12.59
C LEU A 321 23.53 -8.26 11.95
N ALA A 322 22.87 -7.34 12.66
CA ALA A 322 21.70 -6.65 12.12
C ALA A 322 22.05 -5.76 10.92
N ASP A 323 23.18 -5.05 10.97
CA ASP A 323 23.67 -4.23 9.86
C ASP A 323 24.08 -5.06 8.63
N LEU A 324 24.70 -6.22 8.84
CA LEU A 324 25.01 -7.15 7.76
C LEU A 324 23.76 -7.69 7.08
N GLU A 325 22.67 -7.87 7.84
CA GLU A 325 21.39 -8.25 7.27
C GLU A 325 20.78 -7.11 6.46
N VAL A 326 20.81 -5.88 7.00
CA VAL A 326 20.38 -4.68 6.26
C VAL A 326 21.17 -4.53 4.95
N ARG A 327 22.50 -4.68 5.01
CA ARG A 327 23.38 -4.65 3.83
C ARG A 327 23.03 -5.72 2.79
N ARG A 328 22.57 -6.90 3.21
CA ARG A 328 22.14 -7.96 2.27
C ARG A 328 20.84 -7.61 1.56
N MET A 329 19.98 -6.83 2.20
CA MET A 329 18.68 -6.42 1.66
C MET A 329 18.79 -5.23 0.70
N ILE A 330 19.81 -4.37 0.88
CA ILE A 330 20.12 -3.28 -0.05
C ILE A 330 20.51 -3.87 -1.41
N ARG A 331 19.65 -3.71 -2.41
CA ARG A 331 19.98 -3.99 -3.81
C ARG A 331 20.88 -2.89 -4.36
N TYR A 332 21.98 -3.28 -5.00
CA TYR A 332 22.73 -2.38 -5.87
C TYR A 332 22.14 -2.48 -7.30
N PRO A 333 21.78 -1.35 -7.95
CA PRO A 333 21.12 -1.35 -9.26
C PRO A 333 21.87 -2.12 -10.36
N ASP A 334 23.18 -2.35 -10.20
CA ASP A 334 24.02 -3.03 -11.19
C ASP A 334 23.81 -4.56 -11.26
N GLN A 335 23.03 -5.17 -10.35
CA GLN A 335 22.73 -6.61 -10.37
C GLN A 335 21.38 -6.96 -11.03
N ASP A 336 20.54 -5.96 -11.32
CA ASP A 336 19.13 -6.18 -11.64
C ASP A 336 18.83 -6.64 -13.07
N ASP A 337 19.77 -6.51 -14.01
CA ASP A 337 19.52 -6.90 -15.39
C ASP A 337 19.54 -8.43 -15.59
N HIS A 338 20.10 -9.18 -14.64
CA HIS A 338 20.21 -10.63 -14.69
C HIS A 338 19.13 -11.35 -13.85
N GLU A 339 18.74 -10.80 -12.70
CA GLU A 339 17.69 -11.39 -11.85
C GLU A 339 16.28 -11.12 -12.37
N MET A 340 15.98 -9.90 -12.87
CA MET A 340 14.67 -9.64 -13.50
C MET A 340 14.46 -10.51 -14.74
N LYS A 341 15.51 -10.75 -15.55
CA LYS A 341 15.43 -11.65 -16.71
C LYS A 341 15.24 -13.11 -16.29
N LYS A 342 15.72 -13.50 -15.11
CA LYS A 342 15.54 -14.84 -14.56
C LYS A 342 14.13 -15.05 -14.00
N MET A 343 13.59 -14.08 -13.26
CA MET A 343 12.22 -14.12 -12.73
C MET A 343 11.17 -14.12 -13.84
N LYS A 344 11.32 -13.27 -14.87
CA LYS A 344 10.42 -13.28 -16.04
C LYS A 344 10.47 -14.57 -16.87
N LYS A 345 11.54 -15.37 -16.72
CA LYS A 345 11.73 -16.64 -17.41
C LYS A 345 11.15 -17.81 -16.62
N GLU A 346 11.20 -17.74 -15.29
CA GLU A 346 10.62 -18.75 -14.39
C GLU A 346 9.09 -18.61 -14.26
N GLU A 347 8.52 -17.42 -14.48
CA GLU A 347 7.04 -17.25 -14.57
C GLU A 347 6.43 -17.64 -15.93
N ARG A 348 7.26 -17.98 -16.93
CA ARG A 348 6.84 -18.40 -18.28
C ARG A 348 7.01 -19.91 -18.54
N LEU A 349 7.38 -20.67 -17.52
CA LEU A 349 7.47 -22.13 -17.49
C LEU A 349 6.48 -22.66 -16.45
#